data_AF-A0A5B7UIV8-F1
#
_entry.id   AF-A0A5B7UIV8-F1
#
_cell.length_a   1.000
_cell.length_b   1.000
_cell.length_c   1.000
_cell.angle_alpha   90.00
_cell.angle_beta   90.00
_cell.angle_gamma   90.00
#
_symmetry.space_group_name_H-M   'P 1'
#
loop_
_entity.id
_entity.type
_entity.pdbx_description
1 polymer ?
#
loop_
_entity_poly.entity_id
_entity_poly.type
_entity_poly.pdbx_seq_one_letter_code
_entity_poly.pdbx_strand_id
1 'polypeptide(L)'
;MKKIYFDQLNIKNNKIQFFLIVLSGMILLNSLCEFIIFENERLNNWIKIIPYLIITFLLSKMFWFKNIVQWNKKGIVIKLNGSSGKSYKFKEIDNFNVQNEKLEIKKYNGTKSIFELKNIEPKSIENLQNILAQNLNR
;
A
#
# COMPACT_ATOMS: atom_id res chain seq x y z
N MET A 1 22.05 6.62 4.91
CA MET A 1 20.91 5.94 5.57
C MET A 1 19.76 5.78 4.60
N LYS A 2 19.06 4.64 4.66
CA LYS A 2 17.93 4.32 3.78
C LYS A 2 16.65 4.96 4.32
N LYS A 3 15.85 5.53 3.44
CA LYS A 3 14.52 6.08 3.78
C LYS A 3 13.45 5.00 3.60
N ILE A 4 12.41 5.05 4.43
CA ILE A 4 11.18 4.27 4.23
C ILE A 4 10.17 5.14 3.48
N TYR A 5 9.60 4.62 2.40
CA TYR A 5 8.47 5.26 1.75
C TYR A 5 7.17 4.92 2.51
N PHE A 6 6.42 5.95 2.88
CA PHE A 6 5.17 5.82 3.63
C PHE A 6 3.99 6.11 2.71
N ASP A 7 3.09 5.14 2.56
CA ASP A 7 1.91 5.26 1.69
C ASP A 7 0.65 4.90 2.48
N GLN A 8 -0.12 5.92 2.87
CA GLN A 8 -1.41 5.70 3.49
C GLN A 8 -2.43 5.34 2.42
N LEU A 9 -2.87 4.07 2.40
CA LEU A 9 -3.92 3.52 1.54
C LEU A 9 -5.31 3.99 2.00
N ASN A 10 -5.47 5.29 2.20
CA ASN A 10 -6.75 5.92 2.47
C ASN A 10 -7.24 6.61 1.19
N ILE A 11 -8.08 5.89 0.47
CA ILE A 11 -8.74 6.35 -0.76
C ILE A 11 -9.44 7.71 -0.54
N LYS A 12 -9.98 7.99 0.67
CA LYS A 12 -10.64 9.27 0.95
C LYS A 12 -9.68 10.46 1.03
N ASN A 13 -8.45 10.25 1.48
CA ASN A 13 -7.47 11.34 1.60
C ASN A 13 -6.79 11.63 0.26
N ASN A 14 -6.60 10.61 -0.58
CA ASN A 14 -6.02 10.78 -1.92
C ASN A 14 -7.12 10.92 -2.98
N LYS A 15 -7.75 12.11 -3.03
CA LYS A 15 -8.86 12.43 -3.94
C LYS A 15 -8.54 12.11 -5.41
N ILE A 16 -7.29 12.33 -5.84
CA ILE A 16 -6.84 12.06 -7.20
C ILE A 16 -6.84 10.55 -7.48
N GLN A 17 -6.25 9.74 -6.60
CA GLN A 17 -6.27 8.28 -6.76
C GLN A 17 -7.69 7.73 -6.75
N PHE A 18 -8.55 8.22 -5.86
CA PHE A 18 -9.95 7.84 -5.84
C PHE A 18 -10.65 8.16 -7.15
N PHE A 19 -10.49 9.40 -7.65
CA PHE A 19 -11.07 9.82 -8.93
C PHE A 19 -10.58 8.95 -10.08
N LEU A 20 -9.27 8.66 -10.15
CA LEU A 20 -8.70 7.79 -11.18
C LEU A 20 -9.26 6.38 -11.14
N ILE A 21 -9.46 5.80 -9.95
CA ILE A 21 -10.06 4.47 -9.77
C ILE A 21 -11.52 4.48 -10.22
N VAL A 22 -12.30 5.49 -9.80
CA VAL A 22 -13.72 5.62 -10.19
C VAL A 22 -13.86 5.81 -11.70
N LEU A 23 -13.05 6.69 -12.29
CA LEU A 23 -13.04 6.94 -13.74
C LEU A 23 -12.65 5.66 -14.50
N SER A 24 -11.61 4.96 -14.06
CA SER A 24 -11.21 3.68 -14.65
C SER A 24 -12.33 2.64 -14.57
N GLY A 25 -13.02 2.56 -13.42
CA GLY A 25 -14.17 1.68 -13.24
C GLY A 25 -15.33 1.99 -14.19
N MET A 26 -15.67 3.27 -14.38
CA MET A 26 -16.72 3.70 -15.31
C MET A 26 -16.38 3.34 -16.76
N ILE A 27 -15.13 3.53 -17.18
CA ILE A 27 -14.68 3.16 -18.53
C ILE A 27 -14.71 1.64 -18.73
N LEU A 28 -14.30 0.86 -17.73
CA LEU A 28 -14.37 -0.60 -17.78
C LEU A 28 -15.82 -1.10 -17.85
N LEU A 29 -16.74 -0.51 -17.07
CA LEU A 29 -18.17 -0.83 -17.15
C LEU A 29 -18.75 -0.51 -18.52
N ASN A 30 -18.39 0.63 -19.11
CA ASN A 30 -18.78 0.97 -20.47
C ASN A 30 -18.24 -0.07 -21.47
N SER A 31 -16.98 -0.49 -21.33
CA SER A 31 -16.41 -1.53 -22.20
C SER A 31 -17.09 -2.90 -22.08
N LEU A 32 -17.72 -3.22 -20.95
CA LEU A 32 -18.43 -4.49 -20.74
C LEU A 32 -19.87 -4.45 -21.23
N CYS A 33 -20.54 -3.31 -21.08
CA CYS A 33 -21.95 -3.13 -21.43
C CYS A 33 -22.18 -2.44 -22.78
N GLU A 34 -21.11 -1.97 -23.41
CA GLU A 34 -21.11 -1.27 -24.70
C GLU A 34 -22.08 -0.06 -24.75
N PHE A 35 -22.18 0.69 -23.63
CA PHE A 35 -23.05 1.86 -23.56
C PHE A 35 -22.69 2.95 -24.55
N ILE A 36 -21.40 3.11 -24.87
CA ILE A 36 -20.89 4.07 -25.85
C ILE A 36 -19.93 3.34 -26.78
N ILE A 37 -20.30 3.29 -28.06
CA ILE A 37 -19.48 2.70 -29.12
C ILE A 37 -18.85 3.84 -29.91
N PHE A 38 -17.52 3.85 -29.99
CA PHE A 38 -16.79 4.81 -30.82
C PHE A 38 -16.57 4.19 -32.21
N GLU A 39 -16.93 4.92 -33.28
CA GLU A 39 -16.73 4.48 -34.67
C GLU A 39 -15.26 4.24 -35.02
N ASN A 40 -14.35 5.00 -34.40
CA ASN A 40 -12.93 4.83 -34.60
C ASN A 40 -12.39 3.65 -33.76
N GLU A 41 -12.12 2.53 -34.44
CA GLU A 41 -11.61 1.30 -33.82
C GLU A 41 -10.32 1.50 -33.03
N ARG A 42 -9.38 2.33 -33.52
CA ARG A 42 -8.12 2.58 -32.81
C ARG A 42 -8.37 3.29 -31.49
N LEU A 43 -9.20 4.34 -31.49
CA LEU A 43 -9.54 5.08 -30.28
C LEU A 43 -10.28 4.18 -29.28
N ASN A 44 -11.22 3.37 -29.75
CA ASN A 44 -11.95 2.43 -28.90
C ASN A 44 -10.99 1.45 -28.20
N ASN A 45 -10.03 0.88 -28.94
CA ASN A 45 -9.04 -0.04 -28.37
C ASN A 45 -8.15 0.63 -27.31
N TRP A 46 -7.69 1.87 -27.54
CA TRP A 46 -6.91 2.60 -26.54
C TRP A 46 -7.71 2.91 -25.27
N ILE A 47 -8.97 3.33 -25.41
CA ILE A 47 -9.87 3.62 -24.27
C ILE A 47 -10.06 2.38 -23.41
N LYS A 48 -10.16 1.18 -24.02
CA LYS A 48 -10.26 -0.08 -23.28
C LYS A 48 -9.00 -0.41 -22.48
N ILE A 49 -7.82 -0.06 -22.98
CA ILE A 49 -6.52 -0.40 -22.35
C ILE A 49 -6.15 0.56 -21.21
N ILE A 50 -6.44 1.86 -21.36
CA ILE A 50 -6.05 2.91 -20.41
C ILE A 50 -6.42 2.61 -18.94
N PRO A 51 -7.65 2.16 -18.61
CA PRO A 51 -8.02 1.83 -17.24
C PRO A 51 -7.13 0.77 -16.60
N TYR A 52 -6.75 -0.25 -17.36
CA TYR A 52 -5.85 -1.31 -16.87
C TYR A 52 -4.46 -0.77 -16.56
N LEU A 53 -3.94 0.12 -17.43
CA LEU A 53 -2.65 0.78 -17.19
C LEU A 53 -2.69 1.67 -15.95
N ILE A 54 -3.76 2.44 -15.75
CA ILE A 54 -3.95 3.30 -14.57
C ILE A 54 -3.97 2.45 -13.30
N ILE A 55 -4.79 1.39 -13.25
CA ILE A 55 -4.91 0.52 -12.08
C ILE A 55 -3.58 -0.18 -11.79
N THR A 56 -2.93 -0.71 -12.83
CA THR A 56 -1.63 -1.38 -12.70
C THR A 56 -0.58 -0.42 -12.15
N PHE A 57 -0.50 0.80 -12.68
CA PHE A 57 0.40 1.84 -12.21
C PHE A 57 0.17 2.15 -10.72
N LEU A 58 -1.09 2.35 -10.31
CA LEU A 58 -1.45 2.63 -8.92
C LEU A 58 -1.04 1.51 -7.96
N LEU A 59 -1.24 0.24 -8.36
CA LEU A 59 -0.91 -0.93 -7.53
C LEU A 59 0.59 -1.28 -7.56
N SER A 60 1.30 -0.90 -8.62
CA SER A 60 2.71 -1.28 -8.83
C SER A 60 3.70 -0.64 -7.87
N LYS A 61 3.29 0.38 -7.11
CA LYS A 61 4.14 1.10 -6.14
C LYS A 61 4.90 0.16 -5.19
N MET A 62 4.25 -0.91 -4.73
CA MET A 62 4.86 -1.89 -3.81
C MET A 62 6.09 -2.60 -4.42
N PHE A 63 6.18 -2.66 -5.76
CA PHE A 63 7.30 -3.28 -6.47
C PHE A 63 8.47 -2.33 -6.66
N TRP A 64 8.23 -1.02 -6.75
CA TRP A 64 9.29 -0.05 -7.04
C TRP A 64 10.17 0.26 -5.82
N PHE A 65 9.56 0.28 -4.64
CA PHE A 65 10.26 0.63 -3.41
C PHE A 65 10.83 -0.60 -2.70
N LYS A 66 12.13 -0.52 -2.35
CA LYS A 66 12.82 -1.54 -1.53
C LYS A 66 12.41 -1.47 -0.06
N ASN A 67 12.13 -0.27 0.44
CA ASN A 67 11.63 0.00 1.78
C ASN A 67 10.31 0.76 1.67
N ILE A 68 9.20 0.10 1.94
CA ILE A 68 7.87 0.70 1.87
C ILE A 68 6.99 0.17 3.00
N VAL A 69 6.26 1.10 3.59
CA VAL A 69 5.21 0.82 4.57
C VAL A 69 3.91 1.37 4.01
N GLN A 70 2.97 0.47 3.76
CA GLN A 70 1.62 0.83 3.32
C GLN A 70 0.64 0.49 4.43
N TRP A 71 -0.30 1.38 4.75
CA TRP A 71 -1.29 1.10 5.78
C TRP A 71 -2.65 1.73 5.48
N ASN A 72 -3.69 1.12 6.01
CA ASN A 72 -5.05 1.68 6.02
C ASN A 72 -5.60 1.62 7.46
N LYS A 73 -6.93 1.62 7.64
CA LYS A 73 -7.54 1.48 8.97
C LYS A 73 -7.55 0.02 9.50
N LYS A 74 -7.39 -0.97 8.62
CA LYS A 74 -7.55 -2.40 8.95
C LYS A 74 -6.20 -3.10 9.16
N GLY A 75 -5.16 -2.66 8.48
CA GLY A 75 -3.87 -3.32 8.54
C GLY A 75 -2.74 -2.50 7.93
N ILE A 76 -1.56 -3.11 8.00
CA ILE A 76 -0.27 -2.56 7.58
C ILE A 76 0.53 -3.63 6.82
N VAL A 77 1.20 -3.19 5.78
CA VAL A 77 2.16 -3.97 5.00
C VAL A 77 3.53 -3.34 5.18
N ILE A 78 4.48 -4.12 5.69
CA ILE A 78 5.85 -3.67 5.96
C ILE A 78 6.80 -4.46 5.05
N LYS A 79 7.49 -3.74 4.17
CA LYS A 79 8.53 -4.27 3.30
C LYS A 79 9.81 -3.50 3.56
N LEU A 80 10.84 -4.18 4.07
CA LEU A 80 12.13 -3.58 4.40
C LEU A 80 13.27 -4.38 3.76
N ASN A 81 14.34 -3.68 3.39
CA ASN A 81 15.55 -4.23 2.78
C ASN A 81 15.32 -5.12 1.55
N GLY A 82 14.24 -4.90 0.79
CA GLY A 82 13.94 -5.69 -0.41
C GLY A 82 13.40 -7.10 -0.16
N SER A 83 13.06 -7.45 1.08
CA SER A 83 12.40 -8.72 1.42
C SER A 83 10.95 -8.79 0.87
N SER A 84 10.34 -9.98 0.90
CA SER A 84 8.91 -10.13 0.70
C SER A 84 8.17 -9.40 1.82
N GLY A 85 7.37 -8.39 1.47
CA GLY A 85 6.64 -7.58 2.43
C GLY A 85 5.71 -8.45 3.27
N LYS A 86 5.65 -8.20 4.58
CA LYS A 86 4.74 -8.91 5.48
C LYS A 86 3.52 -8.05 5.78
N SER A 87 2.34 -8.66 5.74
CA SER A 87 1.06 -8.00 5.99
C SER A 87 0.48 -8.41 7.34
N TYR A 88 -0.04 -7.43 8.07
CA TYR A 88 -0.64 -7.60 9.39
C TYR A 88 -1.98 -6.88 9.43
N LYS A 89 -3.01 -7.51 10.00
CA LYS A 89 -4.19 -6.78 10.45
C LYS A 89 -3.88 -6.20 11.83
N PHE A 90 -4.25 -4.94 12.09
CA PHE A 90 -3.96 -4.32 13.39
C PHE A 90 -4.59 -5.09 14.55
N LYS A 91 -5.81 -5.60 14.36
CA LYS A 91 -6.51 -6.46 15.33
C LYS A 91 -5.79 -7.77 15.70
N GLU A 92 -4.80 -8.19 14.93
CA GLU A 92 -4.04 -9.42 15.18
C GLU A 92 -2.73 -9.13 15.95
N ILE A 93 -2.32 -7.87 16.05
CA ILE A 93 -1.08 -7.45 16.69
C ILE A 93 -1.35 -7.25 18.18
N ASP A 94 -0.61 -7.97 19.01
CA ASP A 94 -0.63 -7.87 20.47
C ASP A 94 0.22 -6.68 20.92
N ASN A 95 1.48 -6.66 20.47
CA ASN A 95 2.39 -5.56 20.75
C ASN A 95 3.50 -5.48 19.68
N PHE A 96 4.26 -4.39 19.73
CA PHE A 96 5.48 -4.21 18.96
C PHE A 96 6.58 -3.66 19.85
N ASN A 97 7.83 -3.98 19.53
CA ASN A 97 8.99 -3.46 20.22
C ASN A 97 10.11 -3.12 19.22
N VAL A 98 10.83 -2.04 19.49
CA VAL A 98 12.01 -1.64 18.69
C VAL A 98 13.22 -1.64 19.60
N GLN A 99 14.12 -2.60 19.39
CA GLN A 99 15.37 -2.73 20.14
C GLN A 99 16.49 -3.19 19.22
N ASN A 100 17.71 -2.71 19.45
CA ASN A 100 18.92 -3.17 18.76
C ASN A 100 18.78 -3.18 17.22
N GLU A 101 18.25 -2.10 16.65
CA GLU A 101 17.98 -1.97 15.20
C GLU A 101 17.06 -3.06 14.64
N LYS A 102 16.15 -3.59 15.46
CA LYS A 102 15.14 -4.57 15.05
C LYS A 102 13.75 -4.11 15.48
N LEU A 103 12.78 -4.29 14.60
CA LEU A 103 11.36 -4.18 14.92
C LEU A 103 10.80 -5.59 15.11
N GLU A 104 10.33 -5.90 16.30
CA GLU A 104 9.58 -7.12 16.61
C GLU A 104 8.09 -6.79 16.64
N ILE A 105 7.30 -7.55 15.88
CA ILE A 105 5.84 -7.53 15.93
C ILE A 105 5.37 -8.88 16.46
N LYS A 106 4.65 -8.87 17.57
CA LYS A 106 4.04 -10.06 18.17
C LYS A 106 2.54 -10.04 17.91
N LYS A 107 2.02 -11.18 17.47
CA LYS A 107 0.58 -11.39 17.31
C LYS A 107 -0.03 -12.05 18.54
N TYR A 108 -1.34 -11.91 18.71
CA TYR A 108 -2.08 -12.58 19.79
C TYR A 108 -1.99 -14.11 19.75
N ASN A 109 -1.79 -14.69 18.56
CA ASN A 109 -1.58 -16.13 18.39
C ASN A 109 -0.15 -16.60 18.74
N GLY A 110 0.68 -15.73 19.32
CA GLY A 110 2.07 -16.04 19.71
C GLY A 110 3.08 -15.96 18.57
N THR A 111 2.66 -15.79 17.30
CA THR A 111 3.61 -15.65 16.20
C THR A 111 4.37 -14.33 16.29
N LYS A 112 5.67 -14.40 16.05
CA LYS A 112 6.59 -13.26 16.10
C LYS A 112 7.19 -13.01 14.72
N SER A 113 7.32 -11.74 14.36
CA SER A 113 7.99 -11.34 13.14
C SER A 113 9.02 -10.27 13.46
N ILE A 114 10.25 -10.53 13.03
CA ILE A 114 11.38 -9.63 13.23
C ILE A 114 11.72 -8.99 11.89
N PHE A 115 11.91 -7.67 11.91
CA PHE A 115 12.41 -6.90 10.78
C PHE A 115 13.71 -6.22 11.17
N GLU A 116 14.71 -6.32 10.31
CA GLU A 116 15.97 -5.60 10.49
C GLU A 116 15.84 -4.15 10.03
N LEU A 117 16.19 -3.22 10.91
CA LEU A 117 16.19 -1.77 10.69
C LEU A 117 17.59 -1.22 10.40
N LYS A 118 18.58 -2.11 10.14
CA LYS A 118 19.96 -1.73 9.88
C LYS A 118 20.07 -0.67 8.78
N ASN A 119 20.75 0.42 9.08
CA ASN A 119 20.98 1.55 8.16
C ASN A 119 19.68 2.24 7.68
N ILE A 120 18.59 2.19 8.44
CA ILE A 120 17.38 3.00 8.21
C ILE A 120 17.50 4.33 8.96
N GLU A 121 17.02 5.41 8.35
CA GLU A 121 16.99 6.74 8.97
C GLU A 121 16.14 6.76 10.25
N PRO A 122 16.62 7.31 11.38
CA PRO A 122 15.88 7.35 12.64
C PRO A 122 14.48 7.96 12.53
N LYS A 123 14.34 9.05 11.77
CA LYS A 123 13.03 9.69 11.49
C LYS A 123 12.03 8.75 10.81
N SER A 124 12.52 7.87 9.94
CA SER A 124 11.67 6.84 9.32
C SER A 124 11.23 5.80 10.34
N ILE A 125 12.10 5.41 11.27
CA ILE A 125 11.77 4.46 12.34
C ILE A 125 10.71 5.05 13.27
N GLU A 126 10.89 6.31 13.67
CA GLU A 126 9.94 7.05 14.51
C GLU A 126 8.56 7.14 13.84
N ASN A 127 8.50 7.50 12.56
CA ASN A 127 7.25 7.52 11.80
C ASN A 127 6.55 6.14 11.77
N LEU A 128 7.32 5.06 11.61
CA LEU A 128 6.77 3.70 11.63
C LEU A 128 6.19 3.35 13.01
N GLN A 129 6.88 3.69 14.09
CA GLN A 129 6.37 3.50 15.46
C GLN A 129 5.10 4.30 15.70
N ASN A 130 5.05 5.56 15.26
CA ASN A 130 3.87 6.42 15.38
C ASN A 130 2.66 5.82 14.64
N ILE A 131 2.85 5.29 13.43
CA ILE A 131 1.79 4.62 12.67
C ILE A 131 1.27 3.39 13.42
N LEU A 132 2.16 2.56 13.97
CA LEU A 132 1.77 1.38 14.74
C LEU A 132 1.00 1.78 16.01
N ALA A 133 1.53 2.70 16.81
CA ALA A 133 0.90 3.16 18.05
C ALA A 133 -0.50 3.75 17.82
N GLN A 134 -0.66 4.59 16.79
CA GLN A 134 -1.95 5.23 16.47
C GLN A 134 -3.04 4.24 16.03
N ASN A 135 -2.67 3.08 15.47
CA ASN A 135 -3.63 2.10 14.95
C ASN A 135 -3.84 0.90 15.88
N LEU A 136 -3.01 0.73 16.91
CA LEU A 136 -3.20 -0.30 17.95
C LEU A 136 -4.03 0.20 19.13
N ASN A 137 -3.96 1.50 19.45
CA ASN A 137 -4.73 2.11 20.54
C ASN A 137 -6.16 2.51 20.12
N ARG A 138 -6.71 1.93 19.05
CA ARG A 138 -7.98 2.30 18.42
C ARG A 138 -8.90 1.10 18.29
#